data_AF-A0A971B9Y5-F1
#
_entry.id   AF-A0A971B9Y5-F1
#
_cell.length_a   1.000
_cell.length_b   1.000
_cell.length_c   1.000
_cell.angle_alpha   90.00
_cell.angle_beta   90.00
_cell.angle_gamma   90.00
#
_symmetry.space_group_name_H-M   'P 1'
#
loop_
_entity.id
_entity.type
_entity.pdbx_description
1 polymer ?
#
loop_
_entity_poly.entity_id
_entity_poly.type
_entity_poly.pdbx_seq_one_letter_code
_entity_poly.pdbx_strand_id
1 'polypeptide(L)'
;MEEFLLYLVRVSEGTTAFYLFYLLFFSKLKQFRFNRVYLLSSFLFSPLIPLITITITRQATAWFVLLRAATEAMLPMVEAAKEKISLSLIFLVFYKTGVVLCLGRLIKGHLRVWQISRHSRPMVSEGIDYFVTPEDVHPFTFFRRIVVPEESTHHHYFPMILRHEKIHADSRYTTDILLPEILFLFKWFNPFAWLMKKAIKNNLEYLTDEEVTRKDDPQAYQLALVALAGEKGWPPSSTLSMGTI
;
A
#
# COMPACT_ATOMS: atom_id res chain seq x y z
N MET A 1 -19.84 -18.14 7.07
CA MET A 1 -19.31 -16.87 7.60
C MET A 1 -18.04 -17.10 8.41
N GLU A 2 -18.02 -18.09 9.29
CA GLU A 2 -16.87 -18.43 10.14
C GLU A 2 -15.62 -18.80 9.32
N GLU A 3 -15.74 -19.61 8.27
CA GLU A 3 -14.64 -19.95 7.35
C GLU A 3 -13.97 -18.70 6.74
N PHE A 4 -14.76 -17.68 6.39
CA PHE A 4 -14.24 -16.43 5.84
C PHE A 4 -13.49 -15.62 6.90
N LEU A 5 -14.01 -15.57 8.15
CA LEU A 5 -13.33 -14.90 9.26
C LEU A 5 -12.03 -15.63 9.62
N LEU A 6 -12.03 -16.96 9.65
CA LEU A 6 -10.84 -17.77 9.86
C LEU A 6 -9.80 -17.53 8.76
N TYR A 7 -10.25 -17.43 7.51
CA TYR A 7 -9.38 -17.05 6.40
C TYR A 7 -8.72 -15.69 6.65
N LEU A 8 -9.47 -14.66 7.05
CA LEU A 8 -8.91 -13.32 7.37
C LEU A 8 -7.87 -13.36 8.50
N VAL A 9 -8.06 -14.22 9.52
CA VAL A 9 -7.08 -14.44 10.59
C VAL A 9 -5.79 -15.03 10.01
N ARG A 10 -5.88 -16.09 9.19
CA ARG A 10 -4.70 -16.70 8.55
C ARG A 10 -3.96 -15.76 7.60
N VAL A 11 -4.70 -14.93 6.85
CA VAL A 11 -4.11 -13.85 6.03
C VAL A 11 -3.32 -12.88 6.92
N SER A 12 -3.85 -12.59 8.11
CA SER A 12 -3.23 -11.67 9.05
C SER A 12 -1.95 -12.26 9.63
N GLU A 13 -1.97 -13.52 10.07
CA GLU A 13 -0.80 -14.27 10.53
C GLU A 13 0.31 -14.27 9.48
N GLY A 14 -0.01 -14.61 8.23
CA GLY A 14 0.97 -14.62 7.13
C GLY A 14 1.55 -13.23 6.85
N THR A 15 0.71 -12.18 6.86
CA THR A 15 1.17 -10.79 6.68
C THR A 15 2.11 -10.36 7.81
N THR A 16 1.77 -10.72 9.05
CA THR A 16 2.60 -10.44 10.24
C THR A 16 3.93 -11.16 10.15
N ALA A 17 3.93 -12.47 9.85
CA ALA A 17 5.14 -13.27 9.73
C ALA A 17 6.10 -12.70 8.68
N PHE A 18 5.58 -12.36 7.48
CA PHE A 18 6.40 -11.76 6.43
C PHE A 18 6.98 -10.40 6.80
N TYR A 19 6.20 -9.57 7.48
CA TYR A 19 6.68 -8.26 7.92
C TYR A 19 7.75 -8.38 9.01
N LEU A 20 7.57 -9.27 9.98
CA LEU A 20 8.57 -9.52 11.02
C LEU A 20 9.87 -10.09 10.43
N PHE A 21 9.77 -10.98 9.46
CA PHE A 21 10.94 -11.48 8.73
C PHE A 21 11.69 -10.34 8.02
N TYR A 22 10.96 -9.43 7.36
CA TYR A 22 11.57 -8.21 6.80
C TYR A 22 12.29 -7.37 7.85
N LEU A 23 11.66 -7.15 9.01
CA LEU A 23 12.26 -6.37 10.08
C LEU A 23 13.57 -6.98 10.60
N LEU A 24 13.58 -8.30 10.80
CA LEU A 24 14.74 -9.00 11.35
C LEU A 24 15.93 -9.05 10.40
N PHE A 25 15.68 -9.28 9.10
CA PHE A 25 16.76 -9.60 8.16
C PHE A 25 17.08 -8.47 7.17
N PHE A 26 16.09 -7.69 6.74
CA PHE A 26 16.23 -6.82 5.55
C PHE A 26 16.10 -5.33 5.83
N SER A 27 15.39 -4.95 6.89
CA SER A 27 15.09 -3.53 7.18
C SER A 27 16.31 -2.65 7.39
N LYS A 28 17.44 -3.23 7.84
CA LYS A 28 18.70 -2.53 8.09
C LYS A 28 19.70 -2.61 6.93
N LEU A 29 19.41 -3.40 5.90
CA LEU A 29 20.29 -3.57 4.75
C LEU A 29 19.95 -2.52 3.68
N LYS A 30 20.97 -1.89 3.10
CA LYS A 30 20.82 -0.93 1.98
C LYS A 30 20.56 -1.62 0.62
N GLN A 31 19.87 -2.76 0.64
CA GLN A 31 19.53 -3.53 -0.57
C GLN A 31 18.11 -3.18 -1.03
N PHE A 32 17.84 -1.89 -1.30
CA PHE A 32 16.49 -1.39 -1.52
C PHE A 32 15.77 -2.03 -2.73
N ARG A 33 16.52 -2.45 -3.77
CA ARG A 33 15.95 -3.18 -4.91
C ARG A 33 15.41 -4.55 -4.51
N PHE A 34 16.15 -5.28 -3.68
CA PHE A 34 15.70 -6.56 -3.14
C PHE A 34 14.51 -6.36 -2.20
N ASN A 35 14.60 -5.37 -1.31
CA ASN A 35 13.52 -5.03 -0.38
C ASN A 35 12.22 -4.68 -1.11
N ARG A 36 12.27 -3.96 -2.24
CA ARG A 36 11.10 -3.69 -3.09
C ARG A 36 10.41 -4.98 -3.52
N VAL A 37 11.18 -5.91 -4.09
CA VAL A 37 10.66 -7.19 -4.59
C VAL A 37 10.11 -8.02 -3.43
N TYR A 38 10.85 -8.15 -2.33
CA TYR A 38 10.42 -8.89 -1.15
C TYR A 38 9.11 -8.32 -0.56
N LEU A 39 9.04 -7.01 -0.31
CA LEU A 39 7.90 -6.39 0.34
C LEU A 39 6.63 -6.50 -0.54
N LEU A 40 6.74 -6.22 -1.85
CA LEU A 40 5.62 -6.33 -2.77
C LEU A 40 5.14 -7.77 -2.93
N SER A 41 6.07 -8.72 -3.14
CA SER A 41 5.72 -10.13 -3.30
C SER A 41 5.13 -10.72 -2.03
N SER A 42 5.74 -10.49 -0.87
CA SER A 42 5.22 -10.99 0.40
C SER A 42 3.84 -10.43 0.73
N PHE A 43 3.58 -9.14 0.44
CA PHE A 43 2.27 -8.55 0.65
C PHE A 43 1.21 -9.10 -0.32
N LEU A 44 1.60 -9.39 -1.57
CA LEU A 44 0.74 -10.02 -2.58
C LEU A 44 0.44 -11.50 -2.26
N PHE A 45 1.43 -12.26 -1.79
CA PHE A 45 1.32 -13.69 -1.58
C PHE A 45 0.77 -14.09 -0.21
N SER A 46 0.83 -13.23 0.81
CA SER A 46 0.27 -13.54 2.13
C SER A 46 -1.20 -14.01 2.13
N PRO A 47 -2.12 -13.51 1.26
CA PRO A 47 -3.46 -14.05 1.16
C PRO A 47 -3.57 -15.37 0.38
N LEU A 48 -2.58 -15.75 -0.43
CA LEU A 48 -2.65 -16.98 -1.22
C LEU A 48 -2.27 -18.23 -0.39
N ILE A 49 -1.39 -18.09 0.60
CA ILE A 49 -0.93 -19.19 1.46
C ILE A 49 -2.09 -19.87 2.20
N PRO A 50 -3.02 -19.13 2.84
CA PRO A 50 -4.18 -19.74 3.50
C PRO A 50 -5.09 -20.50 2.53
N LEU A 51 -5.26 -20.05 1.28
CA LEU A 51 -6.11 -20.71 0.28
C LEU A 51 -5.60 -22.12 -0.05
N ILE A 52 -4.28 -22.27 -0.21
CA ILE A 52 -3.63 -23.56 -0.45
C ILE A 52 -3.84 -24.46 0.78
N THR A 53 -3.59 -23.93 1.98
CA THR A 53 -3.69 -24.70 3.23
C THR A 53 -5.12 -25.20 3.51
N ILE A 54 -6.12 -24.32 3.36
CA ILE A 54 -7.54 -24.68 3.55
C ILE A 54 -7.97 -25.80 2.58
N THR A 55 -7.55 -25.70 1.32
CA THR A 55 -7.88 -26.70 0.28
C THR A 55 -7.35 -28.09 0.65
N ILE A 56 -6.10 -28.17 1.10
CA ILE A 56 -5.46 -29.43 1.52
C ILE A 56 -6.15 -30.00 2.76
N THR A 57 -6.39 -29.18 3.79
CA THR A 57 -7.06 -29.63 5.02
C THR A 57 -8.46 -30.16 4.74
N ARG A 58 -9.24 -29.49 3.89
CA ARG A 58 -10.60 -29.92 3.52
C ARG A 58 -10.59 -31.26 2.79
N GLN A 59 -9.65 -31.48 1.88
CA GLN A 59 -9.54 -32.75 1.16
C GLN A 59 -9.16 -33.88 2.12
N ALA A 60 -8.22 -33.63 3.05
CA ALA A 60 -7.85 -34.60 4.08
C ALA A 60 -9.03 -34.94 5.00
N THR A 61 -9.76 -33.93 5.51
CA THR A 61 -10.93 -34.18 6.38
C THR A 61 -12.09 -34.84 5.66
N ALA A 62 -12.30 -34.58 4.37
CA ALA A 62 -13.34 -35.26 3.58
C ALA A 62 -13.11 -36.79 3.53
N TRP A 63 -11.86 -37.25 3.40
CA TRP A 63 -11.53 -38.67 3.47
C TRP A 63 -11.87 -39.28 4.84
N PHE A 64 -11.55 -38.57 5.93
CA PHE A 64 -11.85 -39.03 7.29
C PHE A 64 -13.35 -38.99 7.61
N VAL A 65 -14.09 -38.00 7.10
CA VAL A 65 -15.55 -37.89 7.28
C VAL A 65 -16.27 -38.97 6.48
N LEU A 66 -15.83 -39.31 5.27
CA LEU A 66 -16.42 -40.42 4.50
C LEU A 66 -16.21 -41.76 5.22
N LEU A 67 -15.01 -41.96 5.80
CA LEU A 67 -14.67 -43.14 6.60
C LEU A 67 -15.48 -43.22 7.91
N ARG A 68 -15.74 -42.07 8.54
CA ARG A 68 -16.54 -41.95 9.76
C ARG A 68 -18.05 -42.06 9.52
N ALA A 69 -18.55 -41.50 8.43
CA ALA A 69 -19.95 -41.61 8.03
C ALA A 69 -20.32 -43.05 7.61
N ALA A 70 -19.33 -43.83 7.15
CA ALA A 70 -19.49 -45.28 6.95
C ALA A 70 -19.59 -46.07 8.27
N THR A 71 -19.27 -45.47 9.43
CA THR A 71 -19.22 -46.13 10.74
C THR A 71 -20.25 -45.62 11.76
N GLU A 72 -20.82 -44.42 11.58
CA GLU A 72 -21.81 -43.84 12.49
C GLU A 72 -23.13 -43.54 11.76
N ALA A 73 -24.02 -44.55 11.67
CA ALA A 73 -25.42 -44.34 11.36
C ALA A 73 -26.25 -44.42 12.65
N MET A 74 -27.18 -43.46 12.81
CA MET A 74 -28.20 -43.31 13.87
C MET A 74 -27.82 -42.43 15.07
N LEU A 75 -28.12 -41.13 14.97
CA LEU A 75 -28.56 -40.30 16.10
C LEU A 75 -29.65 -39.32 15.64
N PRO A 76 -30.66 -39.02 16.48
CA PRO A 76 -31.75 -38.14 16.09
C PRO A 76 -31.31 -36.68 16.10
N MET A 77 -31.88 -35.93 15.17
CA MET A 77 -31.64 -34.50 14.96
C MET A 77 -32.37 -33.69 16.03
N VAL A 78 -31.62 -32.91 16.82
CA VAL A 78 -32.17 -31.97 17.81
C VAL A 78 -32.48 -30.64 17.13
N GLU A 79 -33.66 -30.10 17.45
CA GLU A 79 -34.22 -28.86 16.88
C GLU A 79 -33.35 -27.61 17.08
N ALA A 80 -33.42 -26.73 16.09
CA ALA A 80 -32.66 -25.50 15.97
C ALA A 80 -33.01 -24.47 17.06
N ALA A 81 -31.98 -23.98 17.74
CA ALA A 81 -32.07 -22.87 18.68
C ALA A 81 -32.36 -21.54 17.95
N LYS A 82 -33.23 -20.71 18.55
CA LYS A 82 -33.59 -19.34 18.10
C LYS A 82 -32.35 -18.53 17.69
N GLU A 83 -32.40 -17.91 16.51
CA GLU A 83 -31.34 -17.04 15.99
C GLU A 83 -31.10 -15.83 16.90
N LYS A 84 -30.11 -15.95 17.80
CA LYS A 84 -29.42 -14.78 18.36
C LYS A 84 -28.52 -14.21 17.27
N ILE A 85 -28.39 -12.88 17.21
CA ILE A 85 -27.37 -12.23 16.37
C ILE A 85 -26.03 -12.88 16.68
N SER A 86 -25.46 -13.58 15.70
CA SER A 86 -24.18 -14.27 15.87
C SER A 86 -23.04 -13.26 15.91
N LEU A 87 -22.07 -13.47 16.80
CA LEU A 87 -20.87 -12.63 16.87
C LEU A 87 -20.14 -12.57 15.51
N SER A 88 -20.20 -13.66 14.73
CA SER A 88 -19.69 -13.71 13.36
C SER A 88 -20.35 -12.70 12.41
N LEU A 89 -21.65 -12.43 12.59
CA LEU A 89 -22.36 -11.45 11.78
C LEU A 89 -21.89 -10.03 12.13
N ILE A 90 -21.72 -9.73 13.42
CA ILE A 90 -21.20 -8.43 13.89
C ILE A 90 -19.80 -8.17 13.31
N PHE A 91 -18.88 -9.15 13.40
CA PHE A 91 -17.54 -9.04 12.83
C PHE A 91 -17.55 -8.87 11.31
N LEU A 92 -18.43 -9.60 10.60
CA LEU A 92 -18.55 -9.48 9.16
C LEU A 92 -19.05 -8.09 8.73
N VAL A 93 -20.04 -7.54 9.42
CA VAL A 93 -20.54 -6.18 9.16
C VAL A 93 -19.45 -5.16 9.44
N PHE A 94 -18.76 -5.24 10.58
CA PHE A 94 -17.64 -4.37 10.91
C PHE A 94 -16.53 -4.41 9.85
N TYR A 95 -16.13 -5.62 9.44
CA TYR A 95 -15.14 -5.82 8.39
C TYR A 95 -15.55 -5.16 7.07
N LYS A 96 -16.78 -5.41 6.59
CA LYS A 96 -17.30 -4.84 5.34
C LYS A 96 -17.37 -3.32 5.39
N THR A 97 -17.83 -2.76 6.51
CA THR A 97 -17.87 -1.30 6.70
C THR A 97 -16.48 -0.69 6.57
N GLY A 98 -15.47 -1.28 7.20
CA GLY A 98 -14.09 -0.79 7.06
C GLY A 98 -13.55 -0.89 5.63
N VAL A 99 -13.85 -1.97 4.90
CA VAL A 99 -13.48 -2.10 3.47
C VAL A 99 -14.11 -0.95 2.65
N VAL A 100 -15.40 -0.68 2.84
CA VAL A 100 -16.11 0.42 2.14
C VAL A 100 -15.51 1.78 2.48
N LEU A 101 -15.19 2.04 3.75
CA LEU A 101 -14.57 3.29 4.17
C LEU A 101 -13.17 3.47 3.58
N CYS A 102 -12.34 2.42 3.61
CA CYS A 102 -11.01 2.42 3.00
C CYS A 102 -11.08 2.61 1.49
N LEU A 103 -12.02 1.95 0.81
CA LEU A 103 -12.24 2.10 -0.63
C LEU A 103 -12.70 3.52 -0.98
N GLY A 104 -13.66 4.07 -0.23
CA GLY A 104 -14.12 5.44 -0.43
C GLY A 104 -13.00 6.46 -0.23
N ARG A 105 -12.14 6.27 0.78
CA ARG A 105 -10.94 7.10 0.99
C ARG A 105 -9.96 6.99 -0.18
N LEU A 106 -9.70 5.76 -0.66
CA LEU A 106 -8.80 5.49 -1.79
C LEU A 106 -9.29 6.20 -3.06
N ILE A 107 -10.57 6.00 -3.42
CA ILE A 107 -11.19 6.63 -4.60
C ILE A 107 -11.14 8.15 -4.48
N LYS A 108 -11.58 8.72 -3.34
CA LYS A 108 -11.59 10.19 -3.14
C LYS A 108 -10.18 10.79 -3.29
N GLY A 109 -9.16 10.13 -2.76
CA GLY A 109 -7.77 10.57 -2.90
C GLY A 109 -7.30 10.57 -4.36
N HIS A 110 -7.53 9.47 -5.09
CA HIS A 110 -7.14 9.36 -6.50
C HIS A 110 -7.88 10.34 -7.40
N LEU A 111 -9.18 10.52 -7.16
CA LEU A 111 -9.98 11.50 -7.91
C LEU A 111 -9.44 12.92 -7.71
N ARG A 112 -9.05 13.28 -6.47
CA ARG A 112 -8.44 14.59 -6.19
C ARG A 112 -7.11 14.77 -6.92
N VAL A 113 -6.21 13.79 -6.85
CA VAL A 113 -4.92 13.82 -7.57
C VAL A 113 -5.13 13.92 -9.08
N TRP A 114 -6.09 13.17 -9.62
CA TRP A 114 -6.47 13.22 -11.03
C TRP A 114 -7.05 14.58 -11.44
N GLN A 115 -7.91 15.18 -10.61
CA GLN A 115 -8.46 16.51 -10.84
C GLN A 115 -7.35 17.58 -10.86
N ILE A 116 -6.46 17.61 -9.88
CA ILE A 116 -5.31 18.53 -9.83
C ILE A 116 -4.44 18.33 -11.06
N SER A 117 -4.13 17.07 -11.38
CA SER A 117 -3.37 16.71 -12.57
C SER A 117 -4.03 17.24 -13.84
N ARG A 118 -5.35 17.10 -14.02
CA ARG A 118 -6.02 17.57 -15.25
C ARG A 118 -6.08 19.09 -15.41
N HIS A 119 -6.12 19.85 -14.32
CA HIS A 119 -6.20 21.31 -14.35
C HIS A 119 -4.81 21.99 -14.29
N SER A 120 -3.74 21.21 -14.21
CA SER A 120 -2.37 21.72 -14.21
C SER A 120 -1.89 22.13 -15.61
N ARG A 121 -1.09 23.19 -15.68
CA ARG A 121 -0.56 23.80 -16.91
C ARG A 121 0.79 23.17 -17.28
N PRO A 122 1.01 22.69 -18.53
CA PRO A 122 2.28 22.08 -18.94
C PRO A 122 3.41 23.10 -18.98
N MET A 123 4.60 22.72 -18.52
CA MET A 123 5.84 23.51 -18.51
C MET A 123 7.04 22.59 -18.78
N VAL A 124 8.19 23.19 -19.11
CA VAL A 124 9.44 22.46 -19.37
C VAL A 124 10.60 23.19 -18.70
N SER A 125 11.42 22.46 -17.96
CA SER A 125 12.67 22.96 -17.35
C SER A 125 13.73 21.86 -17.40
N GLU A 126 14.97 22.22 -17.75
CA GLU A 126 16.08 21.26 -17.93
C GLU A 126 15.75 20.05 -18.85
N GLY A 127 14.86 20.22 -19.82
CA GLY A 127 14.40 19.14 -20.70
C GLY A 127 13.47 18.13 -20.02
N ILE A 128 12.91 18.46 -18.85
CA ILE A 128 11.94 17.66 -18.11
C ILE A 128 10.57 18.31 -18.24
N ASP A 129 9.61 17.55 -18.77
CA ASP A 129 8.20 17.96 -18.81
C ASP A 129 7.59 17.86 -17.41
N TYR A 130 6.97 18.95 -16.95
CA TYR A 130 6.22 18.98 -15.69
C TYR A 130 4.98 19.84 -15.82
N PHE A 131 4.13 19.83 -14.80
CA PHE A 131 2.88 20.56 -14.81
C PHE A 131 2.71 21.39 -13.54
N VAL A 132 2.31 22.65 -13.71
CA VAL A 132 2.15 23.60 -12.62
C VAL A 132 0.69 23.67 -12.21
N THR A 133 0.45 23.59 -10.89
CA THR A 133 -0.88 23.76 -10.31
C THR A 133 -0.91 24.98 -9.37
N PRO A 134 -2.00 25.75 -9.35
CA PRO A 134 -2.19 26.81 -8.36
C PRO A 134 -2.62 26.27 -6.97
N GLU A 135 -2.85 24.96 -6.86
CA GLU A 135 -3.24 24.31 -5.60
C GLU A 135 -2.05 24.21 -4.64
N ASP A 136 -2.31 24.43 -3.36
CA ASP A 136 -1.33 24.34 -2.27
C ASP A 136 -1.06 22.87 -1.88
N VAL A 137 -0.21 22.22 -2.67
CA VAL A 137 0.16 20.81 -2.53
C VAL A 137 1.65 20.60 -2.67
N HIS A 138 2.22 19.61 -1.99
CA HIS A 138 3.60 19.23 -2.24
C HIS A 138 3.79 18.73 -3.67
N PRO A 139 4.99 18.91 -4.27
CA PRO A 139 5.34 18.30 -5.55
C PRO A 139 5.01 16.80 -5.55
N PHE A 140 4.48 16.30 -6.64
CA PHE A 140 4.18 14.89 -6.74
C PHE A 140 4.22 14.34 -8.16
N THR A 141 4.47 13.03 -8.22
CA THR A 141 4.39 12.27 -9.46
C THR A 141 3.20 11.34 -9.46
N PHE A 142 2.37 11.49 -10.49
CA PHE A 142 1.25 10.60 -10.78
C PHE A 142 1.44 9.93 -12.15
N PHE A 143 1.74 8.63 -12.12
CA PHE A 143 2.19 7.83 -13.27
C PHE A 143 3.46 8.39 -13.90
N ARG A 144 3.34 9.19 -14.96
CA ARG A 144 4.45 9.86 -15.64
C ARG A 144 4.33 11.39 -15.62
N ARG A 145 3.33 11.90 -14.89
CA ARG A 145 3.02 13.32 -14.80
C ARG A 145 3.61 13.86 -13.51
N ILE A 146 4.62 14.71 -13.63
CA ILE A 146 5.18 15.46 -12.51
C ILE A 146 4.32 16.71 -12.34
N VAL A 147 3.73 16.90 -11.18
CA VAL A 147 2.90 18.05 -10.84
C VAL A 147 3.56 18.80 -9.69
N VAL A 148 3.73 20.11 -9.84
CA VAL A 148 4.42 20.97 -8.87
C VAL A 148 3.53 22.18 -8.59
N PRO A 149 3.42 22.63 -7.32
CA PRO A 149 2.77 23.90 -7.01
C PRO A 149 3.54 25.07 -7.65
N GLU A 150 2.82 26.14 -8.00
CA GLU A 150 3.42 27.33 -8.62
C GLU A 150 4.51 27.96 -7.73
N GLU A 151 4.30 27.97 -6.42
CA GLU A 151 5.25 28.52 -5.44
C GLU A 151 6.62 27.81 -5.47
N SER A 152 6.65 26.47 -5.54
CA SER A 152 7.91 25.72 -5.52
C SER A 152 8.74 25.91 -6.81
N THR A 153 8.16 26.42 -7.91
CA THR A 153 8.92 26.68 -9.15
C THR A 153 9.92 27.83 -9.02
N HIS A 154 9.73 28.71 -8.04
CA HIS A 154 10.63 29.82 -7.75
C HIS A 154 11.71 29.46 -6.73
N HIS A 155 11.64 28.26 -6.14
CA HIS A 155 12.57 27.82 -5.12
C HIS A 155 13.97 27.56 -5.70
N HIS A 156 15.02 27.94 -4.97
CA HIS A 156 16.42 27.74 -5.41
C HIS A 156 16.74 26.28 -5.73
N TYR A 157 16.19 25.35 -4.95
CA TYR A 157 16.36 23.91 -5.13
C TYR A 157 15.38 23.26 -6.14
N PHE A 158 14.54 24.03 -6.85
CA PHE A 158 13.54 23.49 -7.77
C PHE A 158 14.10 22.46 -8.79
N PRO A 159 15.28 22.67 -9.41
CA PRO A 159 15.86 21.66 -10.29
C PRO A 159 16.10 20.29 -9.62
N MET A 160 16.51 20.28 -8.36
CA MET A 160 16.73 19.03 -7.60
C MET A 160 15.41 18.32 -7.32
N ILE A 161 14.36 19.07 -6.97
CA ILE A 161 12.99 18.55 -6.79
C ILE A 161 12.51 17.90 -8.08
N LEU A 162 12.67 18.62 -9.19
CA LEU A 162 12.22 18.15 -10.49
C LEU A 162 12.95 16.87 -10.92
N ARG A 163 14.25 16.75 -10.61
CA ARG A 163 15.02 15.51 -10.84
C ARG A 163 14.57 14.36 -9.94
N HIS A 164 14.24 14.61 -8.67
CA HIS A 164 13.68 13.61 -7.76
C HIS A 164 12.34 13.07 -8.29
N GLU A 165 11.41 13.96 -8.62
CA GLU A 165 10.11 13.59 -9.19
C GLU A 165 10.26 12.88 -10.54
N LYS A 166 11.25 13.26 -11.35
CA LYS A 166 11.56 12.55 -12.60
C LYS A 166 11.93 11.09 -12.36
N ILE A 167 12.70 10.78 -11.33
CA ILE A 167 13.05 9.39 -11.01
C ILE A 167 11.81 8.59 -10.62
N HIS A 168 10.87 9.18 -9.87
CA HIS A 168 9.57 8.56 -9.60
C HIS A 168 8.79 8.25 -10.89
N ALA A 169 8.77 9.19 -11.84
CA ALA A 169 8.06 9.06 -13.11
C ALA A 169 8.68 7.99 -14.00
N ASP A 170 10.01 7.98 -14.11
CA ASP A 170 10.76 7.03 -14.94
C ASP A 170 10.71 5.60 -14.36
N SER A 171 10.70 5.47 -13.03
CA SER A 171 10.59 4.20 -12.33
C SER A 171 9.17 3.65 -12.22
N ARG A 172 8.15 4.47 -12.56
CA ARG A 172 6.71 4.13 -12.55
C ARG A 172 6.19 3.66 -11.19
N TYR A 173 6.74 4.22 -10.13
CA TYR A 173 6.46 3.76 -8.77
C TYR A 173 5.02 4.01 -8.30
N THR A 174 4.23 4.82 -9.01
CA THR A 174 2.78 4.91 -8.79
C THR A 174 2.11 3.53 -8.79
N THR A 175 2.59 2.59 -9.62
CA THR A 175 2.07 1.21 -9.64
C THR A 175 2.46 0.42 -8.39
N ASP A 176 3.69 0.60 -7.89
CA ASP A 176 4.19 -0.02 -6.67
C ASP A 176 3.52 0.51 -5.40
N ILE A 177 2.88 1.68 -5.46
CA ILE A 177 2.03 2.23 -4.39
C ILE A 177 0.60 1.72 -4.51
N LEU A 178 0.03 1.75 -5.72
CA LEU A 178 -1.37 1.39 -5.95
C LEU A 178 -1.65 -0.07 -5.59
N LEU A 179 -0.72 -0.97 -5.90
CA LEU A 179 -0.90 -2.40 -5.58
C LEU A 179 -1.04 -2.64 -4.05
N PRO A 180 -0.12 -2.17 -3.19
CA PRO A 180 -0.29 -2.22 -1.74
C PRO A 180 -1.56 -1.53 -1.23
N GLU A 181 -1.99 -0.41 -1.82
CA GLU A 181 -3.26 0.24 -1.45
C GLU A 181 -4.46 -0.69 -1.66
N ILE A 182 -4.53 -1.34 -2.82
CA ILE A 182 -5.60 -2.29 -3.15
C ILE A 182 -5.56 -3.49 -2.21
N LEU A 183 -4.38 -4.07 -1.97
CA LEU A 183 -4.22 -5.20 -1.04
C LEU A 183 -4.58 -4.81 0.40
N PHE A 184 -4.25 -3.58 0.78
CA PHE A 184 -4.54 -3.02 2.09
C PHE A 184 -6.05 -2.86 2.33
N LEU A 185 -6.87 -2.59 1.30
CA LEU A 185 -8.33 -2.53 1.43
C LEU A 185 -8.91 -3.76 2.14
N PHE A 186 -8.39 -4.94 1.81
CA PHE A 186 -8.86 -6.21 2.38
C PHE A 186 -8.19 -6.56 3.73
N LYS A 187 -7.11 -5.85 4.09
CA LYS A 187 -6.30 -6.09 5.29
C LYS A 187 -6.32 -4.89 6.26
N TRP A 188 -7.27 -3.99 6.10
CA TRP A 188 -7.30 -2.68 6.78
C TRP A 188 -7.27 -2.79 8.32
N PHE A 189 -7.83 -3.87 8.86
CA PHE A 189 -7.88 -4.13 10.30
C PHE A 189 -6.55 -4.66 10.86
N ASN A 190 -5.63 -5.12 10.01
CA ASN A 190 -4.36 -5.70 10.44
C ASN A 190 -3.28 -4.62 10.59
N PRO A 191 -2.74 -4.34 11.80
CA PRO A 191 -1.71 -3.33 12.02
C PRO A 191 -0.43 -3.56 11.20
N PHE A 192 -0.06 -4.81 10.97
CA PHE A 192 1.13 -5.15 10.16
C PHE A 192 0.93 -4.88 8.67
N ALA A 193 -0.31 -4.86 8.18
CA ALA A 193 -0.59 -4.42 6.80
C ALA A 193 -0.34 -2.91 6.64
N TRP A 194 -0.63 -2.09 7.66
CA TRP A 194 -0.28 -0.66 7.67
C TRP A 194 1.23 -0.47 7.63
N LEU A 195 1.95 -1.23 8.47
CA LEU A 195 3.41 -1.17 8.56
C LEU A 195 4.09 -1.67 7.28
N MET A 196 3.57 -2.73 6.66
CA MET A 196 4.05 -3.26 5.38
C MET A 196 3.90 -2.22 4.27
N LYS A 197 2.71 -1.64 4.14
CA LYS A 197 2.43 -0.56 3.18
C LYS A 197 3.37 0.64 3.38
N LYS A 198 3.60 1.06 4.63
CA LYS A 198 4.55 2.12 4.95
C LYS A 198 5.99 1.75 4.58
N ALA A 199 6.42 0.52 4.85
CA ALA A 199 7.75 0.03 4.49
C ALA A 199 7.95 0.01 2.97
N ILE A 200 6.94 -0.37 2.19
CA ILE A 200 6.99 -0.31 0.72
C ILE A 200 7.20 1.13 0.27
N LYS A 201 6.38 2.08 0.75
CA LYS A 201 6.54 3.50 0.40
C LYS A 201 7.95 4.00 0.72
N ASN A 202 8.40 3.80 1.97
CA ASN A 202 9.74 4.24 2.41
C ASN A 202 10.85 3.64 1.55
N ASN A 203 10.75 2.36 1.17
CA ASN A 203 11.75 1.73 0.34
C ASN A 203 11.82 2.32 -1.08
N LEU A 204 10.69 2.78 -1.63
CA LEU A 204 10.67 3.46 -2.92
C LEU A 204 11.33 4.85 -2.82
N GLU A 205 11.08 5.59 -1.73
CA GLU A 205 11.80 6.84 -1.45
C GLU A 205 13.31 6.60 -1.32
N TYR A 206 13.74 5.58 -0.58
CA TYR A 206 15.16 5.24 -0.47
C TYR A 206 15.82 4.89 -1.81
N LEU A 207 15.09 4.26 -2.73
CA LEU A 207 15.57 4.02 -4.09
C LEU A 207 15.74 5.32 -4.87
N THR A 208 14.78 6.24 -4.74
CA THR A 208 14.84 7.56 -5.37
C THR A 208 16.01 8.36 -4.83
N ASP A 209 16.14 8.46 -3.51
CA ASP A 209 17.22 9.20 -2.82
C ASP A 209 18.60 8.63 -3.18
N GLU A 210 18.74 7.31 -3.24
CA GLU A 210 19.98 6.66 -3.69
C GLU A 210 20.32 7.05 -5.13
N GLU A 211 19.33 7.19 -6.01
CA GLU A 211 19.57 7.58 -7.40
C GLU A 211 19.90 9.08 -7.55
N VAL A 212 19.23 9.96 -6.79
CA VAL A 212 19.53 11.40 -6.77
C VAL A 212 20.95 11.63 -6.26
N THR A 213 21.31 11.06 -5.11
CA THR A 213 22.63 11.24 -4.48
C THR A 213 23.81 10.65 -5.25
N ARG A 214 23.55 9.83 -6.29
CA ARG A 214 24.58 9.38 -7.25
C ARG A 214 24.90 10.43 -8.31
N LYS A 215 23.98 11.36 -8.60
CA LYS A 215 24.08 12.37 -9.67
C LYS A 215 24.28 13.78 -9.13
N ASP A 216 23.74 14.06 -7.95
CA ASP A 216 23.74 15.37 -7.29
C ASP A 216 24.54 15.35 -5.98
N ASP A 217 24.94 16.52 -5.49
CA ASP A 217 25.61 16.66 -4.19
C ASP A 217 24.67 16.26 -3.03
N PRO A 218 25.02 15.28 -2.19
CA PRO A 218 24.15 14.82 -1.10
C PRO A 218 23.82 15.90 -0.06
N GLN A 219 24.72 16.85 0.20
CA GLN A 219 24.47 17.91 1.19
C GLN A 219 23.47 18.94 0.66
N ALA A 220 23.67 19.41 -0.57
CA ALA A 220 22.71 20.26 -1.27
C ALA A 220 21.34 19.59 -1.36
N TYR A 221 21.30 18.28 -1.61
CA TYR A 221 20.06 17.53 -1.65
C TYR A 221 19.36 17.47 -0.30
N GLN A 222 20.09 17.19 0.79
CA GLN A 222 19.52 17.22 2.14
C GLN A 222 18.97 18.61 2.51
N LEU A 223 19.68 19.69 2.15
CA LEU A 223 19.20 21.05 2.35
C LEU A 223 17.95 21.35 1.53
N ALA A 224 17.87 20.83 0.29
CA ALA A 224 16.66 20.90 -0.53
C ALA A 224 15.48 20.22 0.17
N LEU A 225 15.68 19.01 0.69
CA LEU A 225 14.65 18.28 1.41
C LEU A 225 14.16 19.04 2.66
N VAL A 226 15.08 19.59 3.45
CA VAL A 226 14.73 20.37 4.65
C VAL A 226 13.97 21.65 4.30
N ALA A 227 14.35 22.34 3.23
CA ALA A 227 13.65 23.53 2.77
C ALA A 227 12.19 23.23 2.38
N LEU A 228 11.97 22.12 1.68
CA LEU A 228 10.64 21.65 1.25
C LEU A 228 9.75 21.19 2.40
N ALA A 229 10.32 20.52 3.39
CA ALA A 229 9.59 20.11 4.58
C ALA A 229 9.05 21.32 5.40
N GLY A 230 9.63 22.51 5.20
CA GLY A 230 9.18 23.76 5.80
C GLY A 230 8.10 24.50 5.00
N GLU A 231 7.86 24.14 3.74
CA GLU A 231 6.82 24.76 2.91
C GLU A 231 5.43 24.30 3.34
N LYS A 232 4.47 25.24 3.30
CA LYS A 232 3.06 24.93 3.54
C LYS A 232 2.53 24.17 2.32
N GLY A 233 1.65 23.21 2.59
CA GLY A 233 1.03 22.39 1.55
C GLY A 233 0.44 21.13 2.16
N TRP A 234 -0.67 20.66 1.61
CA TRP A 234 -1.19 19.35 2.00
C TRP A 234 -0.53 18.27 1.12
N PRO A 235 0.02 17.18 1.68
CA PRO A 235 0.53 16.06 0.89
C PRO A 235 -0.65 15.46 0.11
N PRO A 236 -0.64 15.39 -1.23
CA PRO A 236 -1.79 15.02 -2.06
C PRO A 236 -2.40 13.65 -1.70
N SER A 237 -3.22 13.65 -0.64
CA SER A 237 -3.53 12.50 0.21
C SER A 237 -2.28 11.72 0.66
N SER A 238 -2.17 11.43 1.96
CA SER A 238 -1.06 10.70 2.60
C SER A 238 -0.78 9.27 2.11
N THR A 239 -1.33 8.90 0.95
CA THR A 239 -1.36 7.57 0.38
C THR A 239 -1.04 7.53 -1.12
N LEU A 240 -1.21 8.62 -1.88
CA LEU A 240 -1.33 8.53 -3.35
C LEU A 240 -0.44 9.46 -4.17
N SER A 241 0.25 10.40 -3.52
CA SER A 241 1.38 11.12 -4.11
C SER A 241 2.70 10.51 -3.64
N MET A 242 3.54 10.16 -4.59
CA MET A 242 4.99 10.22 -4.36
C MET A 242 5.41 11.68 -4.27
N GLY A 243 6.41 11.99 -3.45
CA GLY A 243 6.87 13.38 -3.27
C GLY A 243 6.34 14.07 -2.01
N THR A 244 5.99 13.32 -0.95
CA THR A 244 6.04 13.96 0.38
C THR A 244 7.43 13.76 0.92
N ILE A 245 8.26 14.77 0.70
CA ILE A 245 9.47 14.99 1.48
C ILE A 245 9.06 15.26 2.94
#